data_AF-A0A0M2LQ50-F1
#
_entry.id   AF-A0A0M2LQ50-F1
#
_cell.length_a   1.000
_cell.length_b   1.000
_cell.length_c   1.000
_cell.angle_alpha   90.00
_cell.angle_beta   90.00
_cell.angle_gamma   90.00
#
_symmetry.space_group_name_H-M   'P 1'
#
loop_
_entity.id
_entity.type
_entity.pdbx_description
1 polymer ?
#
loop_
_entity_poly.entity_id
_entity_poly.type
_entity_poly.pdbx_seq_one_letter_code
_entity_poly.pdbx_strand_id
1 'polypeptide(L)'
;MKMKVAFALSGAAIAASGGGAYDLANRMKSPEGFIEGPRSLFDAEECIVLNVDATFAPVVYRRPDRPDETLIYYANRGSEPVAFGLKRVGAVTKVTIYNGLKWKVPVQRCLDAE
;
A
#
# COMPACT_ATOMS: atom_id res chain seq x y z
N MET A 1 -60.27 -28.93 -9.11
CA MET A 1 -59.19 -28.85 -8.11
C MET A 1 -58.03 -28.08 -8.74
N LYS A 2 -57.84 -26.79 -8.42
CA LYS A 2 -56.84 -25.92 -9.07
C LYS A 2 -55.63 -25.75 -8.14
N MET A 3 -54.51 -26.35 -8.53
CA MET A 3 -53.24 -26.30 -7.80
C MET A 3 -52.56 -24.95 -8.07
N LYS A 4 -52.32 -24.15 -7.02
CA LYS A 4 -51.49 -22.94 -7.09
C LYS A 4 -50.12 -23.30 -6.52
N VAL A 5 -49.14 -23.52 -7.39
CA VAL A 5 -47.74 -23.62 -6.99
C VAL A 5 -47.17 -22.20 -7.03
N ALA A 6 -46.95 -21.62 -5.86
CA ALA A 6 -46.27 -20.34 -5.73
C ALA A 6 -44.76 -20.61 -5.74
N PHE A 7 -44.09 -20.23 -6.83
CA PHE A 7 -42.63 -20.25 -6.95
C PHE A 7 -42.09 -19.04 -6.18
N ALA A 8 -41.54 -19.27 -4.98
CA ALA A 8 -40.88 -18.23 -4.20
C ALA A 8 -39.47 -17.99 -4.79
N LEU A 9 -39.33 -16.91 -5.55
CA LEU A 9 -38.03 -16.36 -5.94
C LEU A 9 -37.36 -15.79 -4.68
N SER A 10 -36.59 -16.62 -3.98
CA SER A 10 -35.65 -16.15 -2.96
C SER A 10 -34.50 -15.42 -3.67
N GLY A 11 -34.67 -14.11 -3.86
CA GLY A 11 -33.60 -13.23 -4.30
C GLY A 11 -32.49 -13.21 -3.26
N ALA A 12 -31.37 -13.87 -3.54
CA ALA A 12 -30.15 -13.67 -2.79
C ALA A 12 -29.69 -12.22 -3.01
N ALA A 13 -29.90 -11.36 -2.02
CA ALA A 13 -29.31 -10.04 -1.98
C ALA A 13 -27.79 -10.23 -1.88
N ILE A 14 -27.10 -10.18 -3.02
CA ILE A 14 -25.65 -9.99 -3.04
C ILE A 14 -25.44 -8.59 -2.46
N ALA A 15 -25.14 -8.53 -1.17
CA ALA A 15 -24.65 -7.31 -0.54
C ALA A 15 -23.37 -6.94 -1.28
N ALA A 16 -23.45 -5.96 -2.18
CA ALA A 16 -22.30 -5.33 -2.78
C ALA A 16 -21.50 -4.74 -1.61
N SER A 17 -20.46 -5.45 -1.17
CA SER A 17 -19.47 -4.87 -0.27
C SER A 17 -18.91 -3.67 -1.02
N GLY A 18 -19.30 -2.47 -0.62
CA GLY A 18 -18.84 -1.23 -1.24
C GLY A 18 -17.32 -1.23 -1.23
N GLY A 19 -16.72 -1.50 -2.39
CA GLY A 19 -15.29 -1.31 -2.57
C GLY A 19 -15.03 0.17 -2.43
N GLY A 20 -14.49 0.59 -1.28
CA GLY A 20 -13.99 1.95 -1.10
C GLY A 20 -12.89 2.18 -2.11
N ALA A 21 -13.18 2.90 -3.19
CA ALA A 21 -12.16 3.40 -4.09
C ALA A 21 -11.45 4.55 -3.36
N TYR A 22 -10.22 4.30 -2.90
CA TYR A 22 -9.40 5.34 -2.29
C TYR A 22 -8.62 6.10 -3.38
N ASP A 23 -8.70 7.42 -3.34
CA ASP A 23 -7.88 8.28 -4.21
C ASP A 23 -6.44 8.37 -3.66
N LEU A 24 -5.62 7.42 -4.09
CA LEU A 24 -4.20 7.37 -3.76
C LEU A 24 -3.46 8.64 -4.23
N ALA A 25 -3.80 9.16 -5.41
CA ALA A 25 -3.13 10.32 -5.98
C ALA A 25 -3.35 11.56 -5.11
N ASN A 26 -4.55 11.74 -4.58
CA ASN A 26 -4.82 12.82 -3.63
C ASN A 26 -4.10 12.61 -2.29
N ARG A 27 -4.04 11.37 -1.78
CA ARG A 27 -3.36 11.07 -0.52
C ARG A 27 -1.85 11.33 -0.58
N MET A 28 -1.23 11.05 -1.73
CA MET A 28 0.20 11.26 -1.94
C MET A 28 0.62 12.73 -1.99
N LYS A 29 -0.33 13.68 -2.00
CA LYS A 29 -0.03 15.13 -1.89
C LYS A 29 0.33 15.55 -0.45
N SER A 30 -0.01 14.76 0.55
CA SER A 30 0.17 15.08 1.96
C SER A 30 0.93 13.96 2.68
N PRO A 31 2.27 13.93 2.56
CA PRO A 31 3.08 12.95 3.26
C PRO A 31 3.00 13.16 4.78
N GLU A 32 2.99 12.07 5.53
CA GLU A 32 2.97 12.09 7.00
C GLU A 32 4.37 12.26 7.60
N GLY A 33 5.39 11.94 6.81
CA GLY A 33 6.77 12.06 7.23
C GLY A 33 7.74 11.51 6.20
N PHE A 34 9.01 11.67 6.53
CA PHE A 34 10.12 11.11 5.78
C PHE A 34 11.15 10.53 6.74
N ILE A 35 11.88 9.56 6.23
CA ILE A 35 13.05 8.94 6.87
C ILE A 35 14.07 8.63 5.78
N GLU A 36 15.33 8.51 6.16
CA GLU A 36 16.42 8.25 5.23
C GLU A 36 17.48 7.37 5.88
N GLY A 37 18.24 6.67 5.05
CA GLY A 37 19.36 5.87 5.49
C GLY A 37 20.27 5.43 4.35
N PRO A 38 21.43 4.85 4.67
CA PRO A 38 22.46 4.50 3.70
C PRO A 38 22.13 3.28 2.84
N ARG A 39 21.10 2.49 3.19
CA ARG A 39 20.76 1.28 2.44
C ARG A 39 20.42 1.62 0.98
N SER A 40 20.80 0.73 0.06
CA SER A 40 20.50 0.91 -1.36
C SER A 40 18.99 0.92 -1.60
N LEU A 41 18.55 1.56 -2.69
CA LEU A 41 17.12 1.69 -3.01
C LEU A 41 16.44 0.31 -3.11
N PHE A 42 17.12 -0.65 -3.75
CA PHE A 42 16.60 -1.99 -3.97
C PHE A 42 16.51 -2.77 -2.66
N ASP A 43 17.58 -2.79 -1.85
CA ASP A 43 17.60 -3.55 -0.59
C ASP A 43 16.64 -2.95 0.45
N ALA A 44 16.46 -1.62 0.44
CA ALA A 44 15.46 -0.95 1.26
C ALA A 44 14.04 -1.36 0.83
N GLU A 45 13.75 -1.39 -0.47
CA GLU A 45 12.47 -1.81 -1.00
C GLU A 45 12.16 -3.26 -0.63
N GLU A 46 13.11 -4.17 -0.86
CA GLU A 46 12.99 -5.58 -0.53
C GLU A 46 12.71 -5.77 0.96
N CYS A 47 13.50 -5.13 1.84
CA CYS A 47 13.29 -5.22 3.28
C CYS A 47 11.89 -4.74 3.68
N ILE A 48 11.42 -3.61 3.13
CA ILE A 48 10.08 -3.07 3.43
C ILE A 48 9.00 -4.06 2.98
N VAL A 49 9.10 -4.57 1.75
CA VAL A 49 8.15 -5.53 1.20
C VAL A 49 8.06 -6.80 2.05
N LEU A 50 9.20 -7.28 2.57
CA LEU A 50 9.27 -8.52 3.33
C LEU A 50 8.92 -8.37 4.83
N ASN A 51 9.19 -7.20 5.43
CA ASN A 51 9.12 -7.03 6.89
C ASN A 51 8.02 -6.08 7.35
N VAL A 52 7.44 -5.27 6.47
CA VAL A 52 6.26 -4.46 6.82
C VAL A 52 5.02 -5.33 6.64
N ASP A 53 4.55 -5.86 7.78
CA ASP A 53 3.33 -6.68 7.89
C ASP A 53 2.06 -5.84 7.74
N ALA A 54 1.89 -5.25 6.56
CA ALA A 54 0.61 -4.69 6.17
C ALA A 54 -0.32 -5.81 5.71
N THR A 55 -1.60 -5.70 6.02
CA THR A 55 -2.63 -6.75 5.90
C THR A 55 -2.78 -7.37 4.49
N PHE A 56 -2.19 -6.78 3.46
CA PHE A 56 -2.33 -7.22 2.07
C PHE A 56 -0.99 -7.23 1.35
N ALA A 57 -0.93 -7.98 0.26
CA ALA A 57 0.25 -8.03 -0.58
C ALA A 57 0.62 -6.63 -1.11
N PRO A 58 1.91 -6.24 -1.04
CA PRO A 58 2.37 -4.99 -1.64
C PRO A 58 2.27 -5.04 -3.16
N VAL A 59 1.99 -3.89 -3.74
CA VAL A 59 2.20 -3.59 -5.16
C VAL A 59 3.36 -2.62 -5.26
N VAL A 60 4.37 -2.97 -6.06
CA VAL A 60 5.52 -2.12 -6.31
C VAL A 60 5.41 -1.50 -7.70
N TYR A 61 5.40 -0.17 -7.76
CA TYR A 61 5.41 0.59 -8.99
C TYR A 61 6.79 1.18 -9.25
N ARG A 62 7.38 0.80 -10.38
CA ARG A 62 8.64 1.35 -10.88
C ARG A 62 8.43 2.02 -12.22
N ARG A 63 9.15 3.11 -12.44
CA ARG A 63 9.12 3.87 -13.68
C ARG A 63 10.41 3.65 -14.45
N PRO A 64 10.38 3.13 -15.69
CA PRO A 64 11.58 2.95 -16.50
C PRO A 64 12.36 4.25 -16.73
N ASP A 65 11.65 5.40 -16.80
CA ASP A 65 12.25 6.73 -16.95
C ASP A 65 12.86 7.30 -15.64
N ARG A 66 12.59 6.67 -14.50
CA ARG A 66 13.05 7.10 -13.16
C ARG A 66 13.46 5.89 -12.33
N PRO A 67 14.59 5.25 -12.65
CA PRO A 67 15.05 4.04 -11.96
C PRO A 67 15.39 4.28 -10.48
N ASP A 68 15.66 5.53 -10.10
CA ASP A 68 15.95 5.95 -8.73
C ASP A 68 14.70 6.22 -7.88
N GLU A 69 13.50 5.91 -8.38
CA GLU A 69 12.24 6.09 -7.69
C GLU A 69 11.42 4.79 -7.72
N THR A 70 10.82 4.43 -6.59
CA THR A 70 9.87 3.32 -6.49
C THR A 70 8.75 3.68 -5.52
N LEU A 71 7.55 3.15 -5.77
CA LEU A 71 6.39 3.34 -4.90
C LEU A 71 5.91 1.97 -4.46
N ILE A 72 5.93 1.72 -3.15
CA ILE A 72 5.31 0.54 -2.55
C ILE A 72 3.92 0.94 -2.08
N TYR A 73 2.91 0.18 -2.48
CA TYR A 73 1.51 0.42 -2.17
C TYR A 73 0.88 -0.83 -1.56
N TYR A 74 0.28 -0.68 -0.38
CA TYR A 74 -0.49 -1.72 0.29
C TYR A 74 -1.97 -1.34 0.22
N ALA A 75 -2.70 -2.00 -0.69
CA ALA A 75 -4.15 -1.87 -0.77
C ALA A 75 -4.76 -2.39 0.54
N ASN A 76 -5.67 -1.67 1.18
CA ASN A 76 -6.39 -2.20 2.34
C ASN A 76 -7.89 -2.27 2.05
N ARG A 77 -8.51 -3.45 2.17
CA ARG A 77 -9.97 -3.60 2.11
C ARG A 77 -10.56 -3.24 3.48
N GLY A 78 -11.07 -2.01 3.60
CA GLY A 78 -11.82 -1.55 4.76
C GLY A 78 -11.08 -0.53 5.65
N SER A 79 -9.82 -0.21 5.33
CA SER A 79 -9.13 0.96 5.89
C SER A 79 -8.42 1.75 4.79
N GLU A 80 -7.95 2.94 5.15
CA GLU A 80 -7.13 3.75 4.23
C GLU A 80 -5.87 2.97 3.81
N PRO A 81 -5.46 3.06 2.52
CA PRO A 81 -4.29 2.36 2.01
C PRO A 81 -3.00 2.96 2.57
N VAL A 82 -1.93 2.16 2.60
CA VAL A 82 -0.59 2.63 2.99
C VAL A 82 0.28 2.74 1.76
N ALA A 83 1.09 3.78 1.65
CA ALA A 83 2.11 3.84 0.61
C ALA A 83 3.45 4.39 1.11
N PHE A 84 4.52 3.93 0.48
CA PHE A 84 5.88 4.38 0.73
C PHE A 84 6.52 4.78 -0.60
N GLY A 85 6.86 6.05 -0.74
CA GLY A 85 7.64 6.54 -1.88
C GLY A 85 9.12 6.50 -1.55
N LEU A 86 9.89 5.66 -2.22
CA LEU A 86 11.33 5.57 -2.04
C LEU A 86 12.03 6.31 -3.18
N LYS A 87 13.09 7.03 -2.85
CA LYS A 87 13.91 7.77 -3.80
C LYS A 87 15.37 7.74 -3.40
N ARG A 88 16.27 7.47 -4.36
CA ARG A 88 17.71 7.69 -4.17
C ARG A 88 17.98 9.20 -4.20
N VAL A 89 18.67 9.71 -3.18
CA VAL A 89 19.16 11.08 -3.10
C VAL A 89 20.66 11.04 -2.79
N GLY A 90 21.49 11.11 -3.82
CA GLY A 90 22.94 10.89 -3.65
C GLY A 90 23.24 9.48 -3.16
N ALA A 91 23.91 9.37 -2.02
CA ALA A 91 24.27 8.08 -1.42
C ALA A 91 23.19 7.46 -0.53
N VAL A 92 22.10 8.19 -0.23
CA VAL A 92 21.05 7.72 0.68
C VAL A 92 19.76 7.35 -0.04
N THR A 93 19.00 6.45 0.56
CA THR A 93 17.61 6.19 0.20
C THR A 93 16.69 6.96 1.13
N LYS A 94 15.88 7.84 0.56
CA LYS A 94 14.82 8.56 1.25
C LYS A 94 13.49 7.83 1.07
N VAL A 95 12.76 7.63 2.16
CA VAL A 95 11.41 7.07 2.16
C VAL A 95 10.42 8.13 2.62
N THR A 96 9.39 8.36 1.81
CA THR A 96 8.25 9.21 2.11
C THR A 96 7.09 8.33 2.53
N ILE A 97 6.50 8.62 3.68
CA ILE A 97 5.43 7.82 4.27
C ILE A 97 4.08 8.46 3.97
N TYR A 98 3.17 7.70 3.38
CA TYR A 98 1.78 8.08 3.12
C TYR A 98 0.85 7.14 3.87
N ASN A 99 0.14 7.68 4.85
CA ASN A 99 -0.81 6.90 5.67
C ASN A 99 -0.20 5.66 6.33
N GLY A 100 1.03 5.80 6.84
CA GLY A 100 1.87 4.69 7.27
C GLY A 100 2.72 5.02 8.48
N LEU A 101 2.45 6.12 9.20
CA LEU A 101 3.33 6.58 10.29
C LEU A 101 3.58 5.53 11.37
N LYS A 102 2.60 4.63 11.63
CA LYS A 102 2.77 3.47 12.53
C LYS A 102 3.92 2.53 12.11
N TRP A 103 4.27 2.52 10.83
CA TRP A 103 5.35 1.71 10.26
C TRP A 103 6.68 2.45 10.20
N LYS A 104 6.77 3.68 10.68
CA LYS A 104 8.01 4.48 10.62
C LYS A 104 9.19 3.75 11.24
N VAL A 105 9.02 3.13 12.41
CA VAL A 105 10.11 2.42 13.11
C VAL A 105 10.54 1.15 12.36
N PRO A 106 9.62 0.24 11.96
CA PRO A 106 9.97 -0.89 11.09
C PRO A 106 10.68 -0.47 9.79
N VAL A 107 10.19 0.56 9.11
CA VAL A 107 10.78 1.05 7.86
C VAL A 107 12.16 1.67 8.11
N GLN A 108 12.38 2.38 9.22
CA GLN A 108 13.70 2.91 9.57
C GLN A 108 14.73 1.80 9.73
N ARG A 109 14.38 0.68 10.39
CA ARG A 109 15.27 -0.48 10.51
C ARG A 109 15.65 -1.08 9.15
N CYS A 110 14.78 -0.95 8.16
CA CYS A 110 15.07 -1.34 6.78
C CYS A 110 15.99 -0.35 6.05
N LEU A 111 16.24 0.84 6.58
CA LEU A 111 17.13 1.84 5.97
C LEU A 111 18.49 1.89 6.67
N ASP A 112 18.52 1.51 7.94
CA ASP A 112 19.74 1.39 8.72
C ASP A 112 20.64 0.32 8.08
N ALA A 113 21.94 0.63 7.93
CA ALA A 113 22.91 -0.35 7.45
C ALA A 113 23.01 -1.50 8.46
N GLU A 114 23.10 -2.74 7.96
CA GLU A 114 23.67 -3.84 8.73
C GLU A 114 25.18 -3.68 8.84
#